data_AF-A0A0J6W755-F1
#
_entry.id   AF-A0A0J6W755-F1
#
_cell.length_a   1.000
_cell.length_b   1.000
_cell.length_c   1.000
_cell.angle_alpha   90.00
_cell.angle_beta   90.00
_cell.angle_gamma   90.00
#
_symmetry.space_group_name_H-M   'P 1'
#
loop_
_entity.id
_entity.type
_entity.pdbx_description
1 polymer ?
#
loop_
_entity_poly.entity_id
_entity_poly.type
_entity_poly.pdbx_seq_one_letter_code
_entity_poly.pdbx_strand_id
1 'polypeptide(L)'
;MNSTEDVAVPPLPVTSRVLCGCYAVIALVALIATWSQNVAYLGRPANFLTDFVADVSATPGGRSFSADLVFLFLSASIFMVSEARRRGIRFVWAYVVLGLLIAISVTFPLFLIAREVRIDRTGSPLRAVDVAGLVAVAAASVALTVWILA
;
A
#
# COMPACT_ATOMS: atom_id res chain seq x y z
N MET A 1 -2.35 24.66 41.38
CA MET A 1 -1.29 23.81 40.78
C MET A 1 -1.91 22.44 40.58
N ASN A 2 -2.16 21.88 39.40
CA ASN A 2 -1.78 22.17 38.03
C ASN A 2 -2.96 21.69 37.15
N SER A 3 -3.56 22.58 36.36
CA SER A 3 -4.58 22.20 35.38
C SER A 3 -3.85 21.49 34.24
N THR A 4 -3.95 20.17 34.18
CA THR A 4 -3.65 19.44 32.95
C THR A 4 -4.70 19.85 31.93
N GLU A 5 -4.42 20.89 31.15
CA GLU A 5 -5.08 21.09 29.87
C GLU A 5 -4.86 19.81 29.09
N ASP A 6 -5.91 18.99 29.04
CA ASP A 6 -6.05 17.92 28.07
C ASP A 6 -6.03 18.63 26.72
N VAL A 7 -4.82 18.77 26.15
CA VAL A 7 -4.62 19.30 24.80
C VAL A 7 -5.22 18.25 23.87
N ALA A 8 -6.54 18.28 23.75
CA ALA A 8 -7.32 17.40 22.93
C ALA A 8 -6.80 17.59 21.50
N VAL A 9 -6.03 16.62 21.03
CA VAL A 9 -5.53 16.60 19.66
C VAL A 9 -6.75 16.71 18.74
N PRO A 10 -6.88 17.79 17.96
CA PRO A 10 -8.09 18.01 17.19
C PRO A 10 -8.32 16.83 16.24
N PRO A 11 -9.55 16.29 16.17
CA PRO A 11 -9.86 15.11 15.36
C PRO A 11 -9.52 15.37 13.88
N LEU A 12 -9.13 14.30 13.17
CA LEU A 12 -8.75 14.41 11.75
C LEU A 12 -9.87 15.05 10.91
N PRO A 13 -9.55 15.93 9.94
CA PRO A 13 -10.53 16.44 8.99
C PRO A 13 -11.21 15.28 8.23
N VAL A 14 -12.45 15.47 7.82
CA VAL A 14 -13.24 14.46 7.09
C VAL A 14 -12.52 13.97 5.82
N THR A 15 -11.85 14.85 5.08
CA THR A 15 -11.07 14.49 3.87
C THR A 15 -9.93 13.52 4.19
N SER A 16 -9.14 13.77 5.25
CA SER A 16 -8.06 12.87 5.66
C SER A 16 -8.57 11.54 6.21
N ARG A 17 -9.76 11.51 6.84
CA ARG A 17 -10.41 10.25 7.23
C ARG A 17 -10.84 9.42 6.03
N VAL A 18 -11.39 10.05 4.99
CA VAL A 18 -11.78 9.38 3.75
C VAL A 18 -10.56 8.81 3.05
N LEU A 19 -9.47 9.58 2.92
CA LEU A 19 -8.21 9.09 2.34
C LEU A 19 -7.63 7.91 3.14
N CYS A 20 -7.62 8.01 4.48
CA CYS A 20 -7.19 6.89 5.32
C CYS A 20 -8.06 5.65 5.11
N GLY A 21 -9.38 5.82 5.00
CA GLY A 21 -10.31 4.73 4.68
C GLY A 21 -10.02 4.10 3.32
N CYS A 22 -9.83 4.91 2.27
CA CYS A 22 -9.46 4.42 0.94
C CYS A 22 -8.15 3.62 0.97
N TYR A 23 -7.10 4.14 1.61
CA TYR A 23 -5.84 3.42 1.74
C TYR A 23 -5.97 2.11 2.54
N ALA A 24 -6.79 2.10 3.59
CA ALA A 24 -7.06 0.89 4.37
C ALA A 24 -7.80 -0.17 3.54
N VAL A 25 -8.80 0.23 2.76
CA VAL A 25 -9.53 -0.68 1.85
C VAL A 25 -8.59 -1.23 0.77
N ILE A 26 -7.77 -0.39 0.15
CA ILE A 26 -6.78 -0.83 -0.86
C ILE A 26 -5.82 -1.85 -0.24
N ALA A 27 -5.27 -1.55 0.95
CA ALA A 27 -4.36 -2.46 1.65
C ALA A 27 -5.04 -3.80 1.97
N LEU A 28 -6.30 -3.79 2.40
CA LEU A 28 -7.04 -5.01 2.75
C LEU A 28 -7.37 -5.86 1.51
N VAL A 29 -7.82 -5.23 0.42
CA VAL A 29 -8.08 -5.93 -0.85
C VAL A 29 -6.79 -6.51 -1.43
N ALA A 30 -5.70 -5.73 -1.42
CA ALA A 30 -4.39 -6.20 -1.88
C ALA A 30 -3.88 -7.36 -1.02
N LEU A 31 -4.09 -7.32 0.30
CA LEU A 31 -3.70 -8.40 1.20
C LEU A 31 -4.47 -9.68 0.87
N ILE A 32 -5.80 -9.60 0.72
CA ILE A 32 -6.63 -10.76 0.39
C ILE A 32 -6.23 -11.34 -0.97
N ALA A 33 -6.05 -10.49 -1.99
CA ALA A 33 -5.67 -10.94 -3.32
C ALA A 33 -4.31 -11.66 -3.32
N THR A 34 -3.28 -11.05 -2.71
CA THR A 34 -1.92 -11.61 -2.67
C THR A 34 -1.82 -12.85 -1.79
N TRP A 35 -2.48 -12.87 -0.63
CA TRP A 35 -2.46 -14.03 0.26
C TRP A 35 -3.32 -15.19 -0.23
N SER A 36 -4.42 -14.94 -0.97
CA SER A 36 -5.24 -16.03 -1.53
C SER A 36 -4.43 -16.98 -2.42
N GLN A 37 -3.47 -16.42 -3.19
CA GLN A 37 -2.61 -17.18 -4.08
C GLN A 37 -1.38 -17.74 -3.36
N ASN A 38 -0.80 -17.01 -2.41
CA ASN A 38 0.34 -17.51 -1.61
C ASN A 38 -0.03 -18.72 -0.74
N VAL A 39 -1.27 -18.83 -0.28
CA VAL A 39 -1.75 -19.98 0.51
C VAL A 39 -1.66 -21.29 -0.27
N ALA A 40 -1.75 -21.26 -1.60
CA ALA A 40 -1.59 -22.46 -2.43
C ALA A 40 -0.18 -23.09 -2.31
N TYR A 41 0.84 -22.31 -1.98
CA TYR A 41 2.22 -22.77 -1.82
C TYR A 41 2.56 -23.21 -0.39
N LEU A 42 1.67 -23.01 0.60
CA LEU A 42 1.91 -23.38 2.00
C LEU A 42 2.01 -24.90 2.22
N GLY A 43 1.60 -25.72 1.26
CA GLY A 43 1.78 -27.18 1.30
C GLY A 43 3.24 -27.65 1.20
N ARG A 44 4.17 -26.77 0.78
CA ARG A 44 5.61 -27.08 0.65
C ARG A 44 6.49 -25.91 1.12
N PRO A 45 6.54 -25.61 2.43
CA PRO A 45 7.21 -24.42 2.95
C PRO A 45 8.72 -24.39 2.69
N ALA A 46 9.38 -25.55 2.55
CA ALA A 46 10.82 -25.63 2.33
C ALA A 46 11.27 -25.07 0.96
N ASN A 47 10.42 -25.16 -0.06
CA ASN A 47 10.72 -24.74 -1.43
C ASN A 47 9.85 -23.56 -1.90
N PHE A 48 9.09 -22.95 -0.99
CA PHE A 48 8.13 -21.89 -1.30
C PHE A 48 8.74 -20.78 -2.19
N LEU A 49 9.90 -20.24 -1.81
CA LEU A 49 10.56 -19.16 -2.56
C LEU A 49 11.04 -19.60 -3.93
N THR A 50 11.61 -20.80 -4.06
CA THR A 50 12.13 -21.30 -5.33
C THR A 50 11.02 -21.66 -6.30
N ASP A 51 9.95 -22.28 -5.81
CA ASP A 51 8.79 -22.66 -6.61
C ASP A 51 8.02 -21.40 -7.07
N PHE A 52 7.84 -20.42 -6.17
CA PHE A 52 7.23 -19.13 -6.51
C PHE A 52 8.02 -18.36 -7.58
N VAL A 53 9.36 -18.29 -7.43
CA VAL A 53 10.21 -17.61 -8.42
C VAL A 53 10.19 -18.34 -9.76
N ALA A 54 10.16 -19.67 -9.76
CA ALA A 54 10.07 -20.47 -10.98
C ALA A 54 8.76 -20.20 -11.73
N ASP A 55 7.62 -20.18 -11.04
CA ASP A 55 6.30 -19.95 -11.65
C ASP A 55 6.16 -18.52 -12.17
N VAL A 56 6.55 -17.52 -11.37
CA VAL A 56 6.49 -16.11 -11.77
C VAL A 56 7.46 -15.80 -12.93
N SER A 57 8.53 -16.59 -13.08
CA SER A 57 9.51 -16.47 -14.16
C SER A 57 9.28 -17.46 -15.31
N ALA A 58 8.20 -18.24 -15.29
CA ALA A 58 7.96 -19.28 -16.30
C ALA A 58 7.62 -18.69 -17.68
N THR A 59 6.95 -17.53 -17.71
CA THR A 59 6.48 -16.90 -18.94
C THR A 59 7.16 -15.54 -19.19
N PRO A 60 7.28 -15.09 -20.45
CA PRO A 60 7.75 -13.74 -20.74
C PRO A 60 6.89 -12.65 -20.08
N GLY A 61 5.57 -12.88 -19.96
CA GLY A 61 4.65 -11.98 -19.27
C GLY A 61 4.95 -11.86 -17.77
N GLY A 62 5.12 -12.99 -17.07
CA GLY A 62 5.46 -13.00 -15.65
C GLY A 62 6.81 -12.35 -15.34
N ARG A 63 7.81 -12.55 -16.22
CA ARG A 63 9.12 -11.88 -16.12
C ARG A 63 9.01 -10.36 -16.27
N SER A 64 8.25 -9.89 -17.25
CA SER A 64 8.04 -8.46 -17.49
C SER A 64 7.33 -7.80 -16.30
N PHE A 65 6.23 -8.41 -15.81
CA PHE A 65 5.48 -7.93 -14.66
C PHE A 65 6.32 -7.88 -13.39
N SER A 66 7.16 -8.89 -13.17
CA SER A 66 8.04 -8.94 -11.99
C SER A 66 9.13 -7.88 -12.02
N ALA A 67 9.72 -7.65 -13.20
CA ALA A 67 10.70 -6.58 -13.37
C ALA A 67 10.07 -5.21 -13.08
N ASP A 68 8.87 -4.94 -13.61
CA ASP A 68 8.12 -3.72 -13.32
C ASP A 68 7.86 -3.55 -11.82
N LEU A 69 7.41 -4.61 -11.14
CA LEU A 69 7.15 -4.60 -9.71
C LEU A 69 8.42 -4.30 -8.88
N VAL A 70 9.59 -4.80 -9.28
CA VAL A 70 10.88 -4.51 -8.63
C VAL A 70 11.26 -3.03 -8.78
N PHE A 71 11.10 -2.44 -9.97
CA PHE A 71 11.38 -1.01 -10.16
C PHE A 71 10.37 -0.12 -9.43
N LEU A 72 9.09 -0.50 -9.43
CA LEU A 72 8.06 0.15 -8.62
C LEU A 72 8.41 0.09 -7.13
N PHE A 73 8.89 -1.08 -6.65
CA PHE A 73 9.33 -1.23 -5.27
C PHE A 73 10.45 -0.27 -4.91
N LEU A 74 11.45 -0.18 -5.77
CA LEU A 74 12.62 0.65 -5.56
C LEU A 74 12.19 2.12 -5.46
N SER A 75 11.37 2.58 -6.42
CA SER A 75 10.83 3.93 -6.43
C SER A 75 9.99 4.23 -5.18
N ALA A 76 9.08 3.31 -4.81
CA ALA A 76 8.26 3.44 -3.61
C ALA A 76 9.11 3.46 -2.33
N SER A 77 10.15 2.62 -2.24
CA SER A 77 11.06 2.58 -1.10
C SER A 77 11.86 3.88 -0.94
N ILE A 78 12.38 4.43 -2.04
CA ILE A 78 13.05 5.73 -2.05
C ILE A 78 12.08 6.82 -1.57
N PHE A 79 10.85 6.84 -2.08
CA PHE A 79 9.82 7.77 -1.64
C PHE A 79 9.53 7.63 -0.14
N MET A 80 9.28 6.42 0.34
CA MET A 80 8.98 6.15 1.75
C MET A 80 10.11 6.62 2.68
N VAL A 81 11.38 6.31 2.34
CA VAL A 81 12.55 6.73 3.13
C VAL A 81 12.73 8.23 3.10
N SER A 82 12.60 8.86 1.93
CA SER A 82 12.77 10.31 1.80
C SER A 82 11.71 11.08 2.60
N GLU A 83 10.46 10.65 2.52
CA GLU A 83 9.33 11.36 3.14
C GLU A 83 9.27 11.15 4.64
N ALA A 84 9.60 9.95 5.10
CA ALA A 84 9.67 9.68 6.51
C ALA A 84 10.79 10.42 7.23
N ARG A 85 11.94 10.62 6.58
CA ARG A 85 13.01 11.48 7.09
C ARG A 85 12.53 12.94 7.20
N ARG A 86 11.76 13.42 6.23
CA ARG A 86 11.15 14.77 6.26
C ARG A 86 10.12 14.94 7.38
N ARG A 87 9.36 13.88 7.73
CA ARG A 87 8.22 13.95 8.66
C ARG A 87 8.44 13.27 10.02
N GLY A 88 9.66 12.81 10.30
CA GLY A 88 10.01 12.14 11.56
C GLY A 88 9.30 10.79 11.78
N ILE A 89 9.02 10.03 10.73
CA ILE A 89 8.42 8.69 10.86
C ILE A 89 9.52 7.67 11.20
N ARG A 90 9.50 7.11 12.43
CA ARG A 90 10.62 6.31 12.96
C ARG A 90 10.79 4.89 12.38
N PHE A 91 9.80 4.36 11.66
CA PHE A 91 9.71 2.93 11.33
C PHE A 91 9.66 2.60 9.84
N VAL A 92 10.23 3.43 8.97
CA VAL A 92 10.18 3.24 7.51
C VAL A 92 10.65 1.87 7.07
N TRP A 93 11.76 1.40 7.65
CA TRP A 93 12.33 0.12 7.30
C TRP A 93 11.40 -1.04 7.61
N ALA A 94 10.52 -0.92 8.61
CA ALA A 94 9.47 -1.90 8.84
C ALA A 94 8.48 -1.95 7.66
N TYR A 95 8.10 -0.81 7.08
CA TYR A 95 7.24 -0.75 5.89
C TYR A 95 7.93 -1.32 4.63
N VAL A 96 9.23 -1.06 4.47
CA VAL A 96 10.03 -1.61 3.36
C VAL A 96 10.14 -3.14 3.49
N VAL A 97 10.45 -3.64 4.68
CA VAL A 97 10.54 -5.08 4.97
C VAL A 97 9.17 -5.76 4.84
N LEU A 98 8.10 -5.15 5.34
CA LEU A 98 6.74 -5.63 5.12
C LEU A 98 6.37 -5.63 3.62
N GLY A 99 6.91 -4.69 2.82
CA GLY A 99 6.67 -4.63 1.38
C GLY A 99 7.32 -5.78 0.63
N LEU A 100 8.50 -6.21 1.10
CA LEU A 100 9.20 -7.41 0.64
C LEU A 100 8.50 -8.70 1.07
N LEU A 101 7.95 -8.73 2.28
CA LEU A 101 7.36 -9.95 2.87
C LEU A 101 5.90 -10.19 2.48
N ILE A 102 5.11 -9.12 2.29
CA ILE A 102 3.66 -9.19 2.07
C ILE A 102 3.36 -8.80 0.62
N ALA A 103 3.42 -7.50 0.35
CA ALA A 103 3.30 -6.89 -0.95
C ALA A 103 3.40 -5.37 -0.79
N ILE A 104 4.01 -4.74 -1.77
CA ILE A 104 4.17 -3.27 -1.83
C ILE A 104 2.81 -2.60 -1.94
N SER A 105 1.87 -3.27 -2.61
CA SER A 105 0.48 -2.80 -2.76
C SER A 105 -0.29 -2.75 -1.42
N VAL A 106 0.21 -3.41 -0.36
CA VAL A 106 -0.35 -3.33 1.00
C VAL A 106 0.40 -2.31 1.85
N THR A 107 1.73 -2.33 1.81
CA THR A 107 2.55 -1.50 2.69
C THR A 107 2.62 -0.05 2.26
N PHE A 108 2.56 0.21 0.95
CA PHE A 108 2.57 1.56 0.42
C PHE A 108 1.34 2.38 0.86
N PRO A 109 0.09 1.89 0.73
CA PRO A 109 -1.06 2.58 1.32
C PRO A 109 -0.96 2.76 2.84
N LEU A 110 -0.43 1.76 3.57
CA LEU A 110 -0.24 1.85 5.02
C LEU A 110 0.72 3.00 5.39
N PHE A 111 1.78 3.17 4.59
CA PHE A 111 2.72 4.28 4.73
C PHE A 111 2.05 5.62 4.39
N LEU A 112 1.19 5.67 3.36
CA LEU A 112 0.44 6.88 3.01
C LEU A 112 -0.50 7.33 4.14
N ILE A 113 -1.11 6.41 4.89
CA ILE A 113 -1.88 6.74 6.09
C ILE A 113 -0.98 7.42 7.14
N ALA A 114 0.17 6.81 7.46
CA ALA A 114 1.11 7.37 8.43
C ALA A 114 1.65 8.75 8.00
N ARG A 115 1.80 8.94 6.68
CA ARG A 115 2.18 10.21 6.07
C ARG A 115 1.08 11.26 6.21
N GLU A 116 -0.16 10.91 5.90
CA GLU A 116 -1.32 11.82 5.92
C GLU A 116 -1.58 12.39 7.33
N VAL A 117 -1.37 11.58 8.37
CA VAL A 117 -1.51 12.02 9.77
C VAL A 117 -0.49 13.13 10.15
N ARG A 118 0.63 13.23 9.43
CA ARG A 118 1.72 14.18 9.71
C ARG A 118 1.86 15.32 8.69
N ILE A 119 0.94 15.43 7.71
CA ILE A 119 0.97 16.54 6.73
C ILE A 119 0.28 17.78 7.30
N ASP A 120 0.86 18.97 7.07
CA ASP A 120 0.16 20.22 7.32
C ASP A 120 -1.01 20.37 6.35
N ARG A 121 -2.18 20.70 6.92
CA ARG A 121 -3.50 20.49 6.34
C ARG A 121 -3.96 21.66 5.46
N THR A 122 -3.16 21.99 4.45
CA THR A 122 -3.45 23.09 3.50
C THR A 122 -3.61 22.58 2.06
N GLY A 123 -4.32 21.45 1.89
CA GLY A 123 -4.62 20.88 0.57
C GLY A 123 -5.91 21.45 -0.01
N SER A 124 -5.89 21.80 -1.30
CA SER A 124 -7.11 22.12 -2.05
C SER A 124 -8.04 20.89 -2.12
N PRO A 125 -9.38 21.07 -2.07
CA PRO A 125 -10.30 19.95 -2.21
C PRO A 125 -10.15 19.28 -3.59
N LEU A 126 -10.27 17.94 -3.62
CA LEU A 126 -10.27 17.15 -4.85
C LEU A 126 -11.35 17.65 -5.81
N ARG A 127 -11.04 17.80 -7.10
CA ARG A 127 -12.04 18.16 -8.09
C ARG A 127 -12.92 16.96 -8.39
N ALA A 128 -14.16 17.19 -8.81
CA ALA A 128 -15.08 16.11 -9.17
C ALA A 128 -14.53 15.18 -10.28
N VAL A 129 -13.72 15.73 -11.20
CA VAL A 129 -13.00 14.96 -12.23
C VAL A 129 -11.97 14.02 -11.61
N ASP A 130 -11.22 14.47 -10.60
CA ASP A 130 -10.24 13.64 -9.91
C ASP A 130 -10.94 12.48 -9.18
N VAL A 131 -12.08 12.76 -8.53
CA VAL A 131 -12.89 11.74 -7.86
C VAL A 131 -13.45 10.72 -8.86
N ALA A 132 -14.02 11.18 -9.96
CA ALA A 132 -14.56 10.29 -11.00
C ALA A 132 -13.47 9.40 -11.60
N GLY A 133 -12.29 9.98 -11.88
CA GLY A 133 -11.13 9.23 -12.36
C GLY A 133 -10.66 8.18 -11.36
N LEU A 134 -10.58 8.53 -10.07
CA LEU A 134 -10.18 7.59 -9.02
C LEU A 134 -11.18 6.43 -8.84
N VAL A 135 -12.49 6.71 -8.90
CA VAL A 135 -13.52 5.67 -8.83
C VAL A 135 -13.43 4.73 -10.03
N ALA A 136 -13.24 5.26 -11.23
CA ALA A 136 -13.10 4.44 -12.44
C ALA A 136 -11.85 3.54 -12.37
N VAL A 137 -10.71 4.10 -11.96
CA VAL A 137 -9.46 3.33 -11.80
C VAL A 137 -9.60 2.27 -10.72
N ALA A 138 -10.25 2.58 -9.59
CA ALA A 138 -10.49 1.62 -8.52
C ALA A 138 -11.40 0.47 -8.98
N ALA A 139 -12.51 0.78 -9.67
CA ALA A 139 -13.42 -0.22 -10.21
C ALA A 139 -12.72 -1.13 -11.24
N ALA A 140 -11.93 -0.54 -12.15
CA ALA A 140 -11.13 -1.29 -13.12
C ALA A 140 -10.09 -2.19 -12.44
N SER A 141 -9.44 -1.71 -11.37
CA SER A 141 -8.44 -2.49 -10.62
C SER A 141 -9.08 -3.68 -9.91
N VAL A 142 -10.26 -3.50 -9.30
CA VAL A 142 -11.02 -4.60 -8.68
C VAL A 142 -11.48 -5.60 -9.73
N ALA A 143 -12.04 -5.14 -10.85
CA ALA A 143 -12.48 -6.01 -11.94
C ALA A 143 -11.32 -6.83 -12.53
N LEU A 144 -10.18 -6.19 -12.78
CA LEU A 144 -8.97 -6.87 -13.26
C LEU A 144 -8.47 -7.89 -12.25
N THR A 145 -8.48 -7.56 -10.95
CA THR A 145 -8.08 -8.49 -9.89
C THR A 145 -9.00 -9.72 -9.87
N VAL A 146 -10.31 -9.51 -9.95
CA VAL A 146 -11.29 -10.62 -10.01
C VAL A 146 -11.07 -11.47 -11.26
N TRP A 147 -10.80 -10.85 -12.42
CA TRP A 147 -10.55 -11.58 -13.67
C TRP A 147 -9.26 -12.40 -13.64
N ILE A 148 -8.19 -11.90 -13.03
CA ILE A 148 -6.93 -12.66 -12.86
C ILE A 148 -7.10 -13.84 -11.91
N LEU A 149 -7.99 -13.72 -10.92
CA LEU A 149 -8.23 -14.73 -9.88
C LEU A 149 -9.30 -15.77 -10.24
N ALA A 150 -10.06 -15.56 -11.32
CA ALA A 150 -11.14 -16.43 -11.79
C ALA A 150 -10.65 -17.44 -12.83
#